data_AF-A0A7U4SVF4-F1
#
_entry.id   AF-A0A7U4SVF4-F1
#
_cell.length_a   1.000
_cell.length_b   1.000
_cell.length_c   1.000
_cell.angle_alpha   90.00
_cell.angle_beta   90.00
_cell.angle_gamma   90.00
#
_symmetry.space_group_name_H-M   'P 1'
#
loop_
_entity.id
_entity.type
_entity.pdbx_description
1 polymer ?
#
loop_
_entity_poly.entity_id
_entity_poly.type
_entity_poly.pdbx_seq_one_letter_code
_entity_poly.pdbx_strand_id
1 'polypeptide(L)'
;MSMQEMAVAHDALAYEGDDDSASRRALTRIMKGGGRDADASARAASADVPARESAPPANAAATTALARIDGERTAADEWRVALRPGVVLRAKKAVSCVVAPRAGDLVQICREGERCWVLAVLERGGASDEANDRTNDEVTLDFGDAHVALRARDVRVEARDRLSLEAAQLASRAQVVTQAAAERQTHVSGTDATHAGSTVVHTERHMAMHAKSAAVTAASLLKIDAGQIHMG
;
A
#
# COMPACT_ATOMS: atom_id res chain seq x y z
N MET A 1 25.23 38.92 -33.98
CA MET A 1 26.09 38.00 -33.21
C MET A 1 25.19 37.08 -32.42
N SER A 2 25.39 35.78 -32.55
CA SER A 2 24.45 34.68 -32.24
C SER A 2 24.78 34.03 -30.89
N MET A 3 23.75 33.64 -30.13
CA MET A 3 23.73 32.72 -28.97
C MET A 3 22.24 32.28 -28.85
N GLN A 4 21.80 31.11 -29.34
CA GLN A 4 21.97 29.73 -28.85
C GLN A 4 20.78 29.27 -27.97
N GLU A 5 20.11 28.21 -28.45
CA GLU A 5 19.24 27.23 -27.73
C GLU A 5 17.85 27.71 -27.26
N MET A 6 16.72 27.02 -27.43
CA MET A 6 16.40 25.58 -27.36
C MET A 6 15.14 25.29 -28.20
N ALA A 7 15.18 24.24 -29.03
CA ALA A 7 14.00 23.66 -29.68
C ALA A 7 13.37 22.62 -28.76
N VAL A 8 12.06 22.72 -28.52
CA VAL A 8 11.29 21.68 -27.81
C VAL A 8 10.61 20.82 -28.86
N ALA A 9 11.09 19.58 -29.00
CA ALA A 9 10.46 18.55 -29.80
C ALA A 9 9.20 18.05 -29.08
N HIS A 10 8.06 18.23 -29.73
CA HIS A 10 6.80 17.57 -29.41
C HIS A 10 6.90 16.14 -29.95
N ASP A 11 6.95 15.14 -29.08
CA ASP A 11 6.81 13.74 -29.48
C ASP A 11 5.47 13.21 -28.96
N ALA A 12 4.60 12.89 -29.91
CA ALA A 12 3.29 12.29 -29.72
C ALA A 12 3.42 10.80 -30.03
N LEU A 13 3.29 9.96 -29.02
CA LEU A 13 3.22 8.51 -29.22
C LEU A 13 1.88 7.97 -28.73
N ALA A 14 1.23 7.29 -29.67
CA ALA A 14 -0.05 6.62 -29.58
C ALA A 14 -0.06 5.54 -28.49
N TYR A 15 -1.17 5.49 -27.75
CA TYR A 15 -1.51 4.36 -26.89
C TYR A 15 -2.56 3.52 -27.64
N GLU A 16 -2.08 2.58 -28.45
CA GLU A 16 -2.92 1.50 -28.99
C GLU A 16 -3.15 0.47 -27.87
N GLY A 17 -4.43 0.20 -27.60
CA GLY A 17 -4.86 -0.79 -26.62
C GLY A 17 -4.93 -2.18 -27.24
N ASP A 18 -4.27 -3.16 -26.61
CA ASP A 18 -4.53 -4.58 -26.85
C ASP A 18 -4.07 -5.47 -25.68
N ASP A 19 -4.71 -5.36 -24.51
CA ASP A 19 -4.46 -6.30 -23.40
C ASP A 19 -5.71 -6.65 -22.55
N ASP A 20 -6.88 -6.06 -22.84
CA ASP A 20 -8.11 -6.27 -22.04
C ASP A 20 -8.86 -7.57 -22.43
N SER A 21 -8.58 -8.14 -23.60
CA SER A 21 -9.29 -9.31 -24.12
C SER A 21 -8.78 -10.64 -23.54
N ALA A 22 -7.48 -10.74 -23.26
CA ALA A 22 -6.85 -11.93 -22.69
C ALA A 22 -7.20 -12.12 -21.20
N SER A 23 -7.20 -11.02 -20.44
CA SER A 23 -7.55 -11.02 -19.00
C SER A 23 -9.01 -11.40 -18.74
N ARG A 24 -9.95 -11.00 -19.61
CA ARG A 24 -11.37 -11.36 -19.49
C ARG A 24 -11.65 -12.83 -19.81
N ARG A 25 -10.87 -13.44 -20.71
CA ARG A 25 -10.95 -14.89 -21.04
C ARG A 25 -10.42 -15.78 -19.93
N ALA A 26 -9.41 -15.33 -19.19
CA ALA A 26 -8.90 -16.07 -18.02
C ALA A 26 -9.91 -16.07 -16.86
N LEU A 27 -10.55 -14.93 -16.60
CA LEU A 27 -11.56 -14.80 -15.53
C LEU A 27 -12.85 -15.58 -15.79
N THR A 28 -13.32 -15.66 -17.04
CA THR A 28 -14.52 -16.44 -17.40
C THR A 28 -14.32 -17.94 -17.27
N ARG A 29 -13.09 -18.45 -17.39
CA ARG A 29 -12.76 -19.87 -17.20
C ARG A 29 -12.73 -20.27 -15.72
N ILE A 30 -12.48 -19.33 -14.82
CA ILE A 30 -12.46 -19.54 -13.37
C ILE A 30 -13.87 -19.55 -12.78
N MET A 31 -14.82 -18.80 -13.36
CA MET A 31 -16.19 -18.69 -12.83
C MET A 31 -17.18 -19.78 -13.29
N LYS A 32 -16.93 -20.49 -14.39
CA LYS A 32 -17.80 -21.59 -14.84
C LYS A 32 -17.26 -22.94 -14.36
N GLY A 33 -17.63 -23.29 -13.13
CA GLY A 33 -17.42 -24.60 -12.54
C GLY A 33 -17.91 -25.74 -13.43
N GLY A 34 -17.22 -26.88 -13.32
CA GLY A 34 -17.41 -28.06 -14.16
C GLY A 34 -18.82 -28.66 -14.10
N GLY A 35 -19.25 -29.17 -15.25
CA GLY A 35 -20.30 -30.17 -15.38
C GLY A 35 -19.71 -31.39 -16.07
N ARG A 36 -19.64 -32.51 -15.34
CA ARG A 36 -19.56 -33.86 -15.92
C ARG A 36 -20.95 -34.20 -16.41
N ASP A 37 -21.04 -34.75 -17.62
CA ASP A 37 -22.07 -35.72 -17.97
C ASP A 37 -21.45 -36.79 -18.88
N ALA A 38 -21.72 -38.04 -18.51
CA ALA A 38 -21.45 -39.23 -19.29
C ALA A 38 -22.66 -39.50 -20.21
N ASP A 39 -22.44 -39.93 -21.46
CA ASP A 39 -22.93 -41.24 -21.91
C ASP A 39 -22.32 -41.68 -23.26
N ALA A 40 -22.44 -42.99 -23.47
CA ALA A 40 -21.85 -43.91 -24.43
C ALA A 40 -21.91 -43.58 -25.94
N SER A 41 -20.91 -44.05 -26.70
CA SER A 41 -21.06 -45.24 -27.57
C SER A 41 -19.78 -45.57 -28.35
N ALA A 42 -19.62 -46.88 -28.59
CA ALA A 42 -18.45 -47.55 -29.14
C ALA A 42 -18.21 -47.31 -30.64
N ARG A 43 -16.94 -47.41 -31.07
CA ARG A 43 -16.49 -48.33 -32.14
C ARG A 43 -14.96 -48.36 -32.28
N ALA A 44 -14.46 -49.57 -32.51
CA ALA A 44 -13.06 -49.94 -32.65
C ALA A 44 -12.45 -49.47 -33.97
N ALA A 45 -11.16 -49.09 -33.93
CA ALA A 45 -10.22 -49.33 -35.02
C ALA A 45 -8.78 -49.20 -34.49
N SER A 46 -8.03 -50.28 -34.66
CA SER A 46 -6.59 -50.39 -34.49
C SER A 46 -5.83 -49.50 -35.48
N ALA A 47 -4.81 -48.78 -35.02
CA ALA A 47 -3.68 -48.38 -35.86
C ALA A 47 -2.48 -48.01 -34.98
N ASP A 48 -1.37 -48.71 -35.24
CA ASP A 48 0.03 -48.34 -35.10
C ASP A 48 0.50 -47.50 -33.89
N VAL A 49 1.41 -48.12 -33.14
CA VAL A 49 2.33 -47.46 -32.22
C VAL A 49 3.52 -46.92 -33.03
N PRO A 50 3.77 -45.60 -32.99
CA PRO A 50 5.14 -45.12 -33.03
C PRO A 50 5.46 -44.31 -31.77
N ALA A 51 6.66 -44.56 -31.24
CA ALA A 51 7.46 -43.76 -30.33
C ALA A 51 6.70 -42.92 -29.27
N ARG A 52 6.72 -43.39 -28.02
CA ARG A 52 6.49 -42.53 -26.84
C ARG A 52 7.57 -41.46 -26.79
N GLU A 53 7.30 -40.35 -27.47
CA GLU A 53 7.90 -39.06 -27.18
C GLU A 53 7.67 -38.80 -25.69
N SER A 54 8.78 -38.65 -24.96
CA SER A 54 8.80 -38.40 -23.53
C SER A 54 7.93 -37.18 -23.22
N ALA A 55 6.81 -37.42 -22.54
CA ALA A 55 5.98 -36.35 -22.02
C ALA A 55 6.86 -35.35 -21.23
N PRO A 56 6.65 -34.03 -21.39
CA PRO A 56 7.31 -33.05 -20.54
C PRO A 56 7.03 -33.42 -19.07
N PRO A 57 7.99 -33.21 -18.14
CA PRO A 57 7.75 -33.53 -16.73
C PRO A 57 6.45 -32.85 -16.30
N ALA A 58 5.50 -33.65 -15.84
CA ALA A 58 4.23 -33.15 -15.33
C ALA A 58 4.54 -32.03 -14.34
N ASN A 59 4.08 -30.81 -14.61
CA ASN A 59 4.21 -29.67 -13.72
C ASN A 59 3.85 -30.15 -12.31
N ALA A 60 4.80 -30.05 -11.37
CA ALA A 60 4.54 -30.39 -9.97
C ALA A 60 3.34 -29.54 -9.52
N ALA A 61 2.19 -30.18 -9.27
CA ALA A 61 0.97 -29.45 -9.01
C ALA A 61 1.13 -28.64 -7.72
N ALA A 62 1.07 -27.31 -7.84
CA ALA A 62 1.05 -26.44 -6.69
C ALA A 62 -0.18 -26.76 -5.82
N THR A 63 0.03 -26.93 -4.52
CA THR A 63 -1.01 -27.25 -3.56
C THR A 63 -1.13 -26.13 -2.53
N THR A 64 -2.35 -25.73 -2.21
CA THR A 64 -2.61 -24.78 -1.14
C THR A 64 -3.11 -25.50 0.10
N ALA A 65 -2.73 -24.99 1.28
CA ALA A 65 -3.14 -25.56 2.56
C ALA A 65 -3.23 -24.47 3.63
N LEU A 66 -3.92 -24.78 4.72
CA LEU A 66 -3.85 -24.00 5.94
C LEU A 66 -2.68 -24.49 6.79
N ALA A 67 -1.98 -23.58 7.44
CA ALA A 67 -0.90 -23.87 8.36
C ALA A 67 -0.86 -22.84 9.48
N ARG A 68 -0.17 -23.15 10.58
CA ARG A 68 0.11 -22.19 11.66
C ARG A 68 1.57 -21.77 11.63
N ILE A 69 1.86 -20.48 11.82
CA ILE A 69 3.24 -20.01 11.99
C ILE A 69 3.78 -20.56 13.32
N ASP A 70 4.90 -21.28 13.24
CA ASP A 70 5.54 -21.97 14.35
C ASP A 70 6.88 -21.31 14.69
N GLY A 71 6.83 -20.31 15.57
CA GLY A 71 7.97 -19.50 15.99
C GLY A 71 8.13 -18.20 15.20
N GLU A 72 9.25 -17.52 15.43
CA GLU A 72 9.56 -16.22 14.83
C GLU A 72 10.18 -16.33 13.43
N ARG A 73 10.26 -15.17 12.76
CA ARG A 73 10.96 -15.02 11.47
C ARG A 73 12.44 -15.37 11.63
N THR A 74 12.94 -16.23 10.75
CA THR A 74 14.36 -16.62 10.72
C THR A 74 15.23 -15.53 10.10
N ALA A 75 16.55 -15.59 10.30
CA ALA A 75 17.51 -14.65 9.70
C ALA A 75 17.53 -14.66 8.16
N ALA A 76 16.98 -15.71 7.53
CA ALA A 76 16.87 -15.84 6.07
C ALA A 76 15.57 -15.25 5.49
N ASP A 77 14.80 -14.49 6.28
CA ASP A 77 13.48 -13.95 5.93
C ASP A 77 12.45 -15.06 5.57
N GLU A 78 12.55 -16.18 6.29
CA GLU A 78 11.64 -17.34 6.18
C GLU A 78 10.90 -17.59 7.51
N TRP A 79 9.68 -18.10 7.41
CA TRP A 79 8.83 -18.52 8.52
C TRP A 79 8.73 -20.04 8.55
N ARG A 80 8.71 -20.59 9.75
CA ARG A 80 8.33 -21.99 9.96
C ARG A 80 6.81 -22.10 9.98
N VAL A 81 6.25 -23.01 9.19
CA VAL A 81 4.81 -23.24 9.11
C VAL A 81 4.49 -24.69 9.44
N ALA A 82 3.67 -24.90 10.45
CA ALA A 82 3.19 -26.22 10.85
C ALA A 82 1.86 -26.52 10.14
N LEU A 83 1.87 -27.48 9.22
CA LEU A 83 0.64 -27.90 8.51
C LEU A 83 -0.22 -28.80 9.40
N ARG A 84 0.43 -29.72 10.08
CA ARG A 84 -0.14 -30.71 11.00
C ARG A 84 0.91 -31.05 12.07
N PRO A 85 0.53 -31.68 13.19
CA PRO A 85 1.48 -32.11 14.20
C PRO A 85 2.65 -32.89 13.57
N GLY A 86 3.88 -32.43 13.81
CA GLY A 86 5.11 -33.06 13.32
C GLY A 86 5.52 -32.71 11.87
N VAL A 87 4.72 -31.96 11.10
CA VAL A 87 5.07 -31.52 9.73
C VAL A 87 5.27 -30.02 9.70
N VAL A 88 6.54 -29.60 9.75
CA VAL A 88 6.96 -28.20 9.69
C VAL A 88 7.71 -27.93 8.38
N LEU A 89 7.27 -26.93 7.64
CA LEU A 89 7.92 -26.46 6.41
C LEU A 89 8.55 -25.09 6.64
N ARG A 90 9.52 -24.74 5.80
CA ARG A 90 10.01 -23.35 5.68
C ARG A 90 9.25 -22.67 4.55
N ALA A 91 8.67 -21.52 4.83
CA ALA A 91 7.91 -20.74 3.88
C ALA A 91 8.42 -19.30 3.80
N LYS A 92 8.49 -18.76 2.58
CA LYS A 92 8.74 -17.33 2.34
C LYS A 92 7.44 -16.55 2.34
N LYS A 93 7.46 -15.27 2.70
CA LYS A 93 6.28 -14.41 2.46
C LYS A 93 6.12 -14.21 0.96
N ALA A 94 4.93 -14.49 0.41
CA ALA A 94 4.65 -14.13 -0.97
C ALA A 94 4.65 -12.60 -1.11
N VAL A 95 5.05 -12.09 -2.29
CA VAL A 95 4.95 -10.65 -2.58
C VAL A 95 3.50 -10.15 -2.43
N SER A 96 2.52 -11.00 -2.75
CA SER A 96 1.09 -10.72 -2.59
C SER A 96 0.62 -10.70 -1.13
N CYS A 97 1.39 -11.28 -0.20
CA CYS A 97 1.06 -11.28 1.22
C CYS A 97 1.55 -9.96 1.83
N VAL A 98 0.64 -8.99 1.92
CA VAL A 98 0.95 -7.64 2.38
C VAL A 98 1.21 -7.61 3.89
N VAL A 99 0.44 -8.38 4.66
CA VAL A 99 0.56 -8.46 6.12
C VAL A 99 1.73 -9.38 6.51
N ALA A 100 2.63 -8.90 7.37
CA ALA A 100 3.72 -9.71 7.90
C ALA A 100 3.19 -10.83 8.83
N PRO A 101 3.55 -12.12 8.59
CA PRO A 101 3.18 -13.21 9.49
C PRO A 101 3.89 -13.12 10.84
N ARG A 102 3.16 -13.41 11.92
CA ARG A 102 3.64 -13.48 13.31
C ARG A 102 3.50 -14.91 13.84
N ALA A 103 4.25 -15.22 14.90
CA ALA A 103 4.14 -16.52 15.57
C ALA A 103 2.69 -16.78 16.01
N GLY A 104 2.19 -17.99 15.77
CA GLY A 104 0.84 -18.39 16.13
C GLY A 104 -0.24 -18.06 15.09
N ASP A 105 0.05 -17.24 14.08
CA ASP A 105 -0.91 -16.88 13.03
C ASP A 105 -1.41 -18.11 12.26
N LEU A 106 -2.71 -18.18 11.98
CA LEU A 106 -3.27 -19.07 10.99
C LEU A 106 -3.06 -18.46 9.60
N VAL A 107 -2.46 -19.20 8.69
CA VAL A 107 -2.08 -18.71 7.36
C VAL A 107 -2.54 -19.64 6.26
N GLN A 108 -2.77 -19.08 5.07
CA GLN A 108 -2.87 -19.84 3.83
C GLN A 108 -1.49 -19.92 3.17
N ILE A 109 -1.05 -21.12 2.83
CA ILE A 109 0.21 -21.36 2.13
C ILE A 109 -0.01 -21.95 0.73
N CYS A 110 0.96 -21.75 -0.15
CA CYS A 110 1.12 -22.48 -1.41
C CYS A 110 2.41 -23.27 -1.38
N ARG A 111 2.40 -24.51 -1.85
CA ARG A 111 3.55 -25.41 -1.91
C ARG A 111 3.70 -25.98 -3.32
N GLU A 112 4.92 -25.90 -3.85
CA GLU A 112 5.33 -26.54 -5.10
C GLU A 112 6.66 -27.27 -4.83
N GLY A 113 6.59 -28.60 -4.68
CA GLY A 113 7.75 -29.41 -4.27
C GLY A 113 8.27 -29.01 -2.89
N GLU A 114 9.50 -28.51 -2.84
CA GLU A 114 10.18 -28.02 -1.62
C GLU A 114 9.95 -26.52 -1.36
N ARG A 115 9.38 -25.80 -2.34
CA ARG A 115 9.11 -24.37 -2.19
C ARG A 115 7.77 -24.17 -1.48
N CYS A 116 7.75 -23.26 -0.53
CA CYS A 116 6.54 -22.89 0.19
C CYS A 116 6.46 -21.38 0.35
N TRP A 117 5.28 -20.81 0.15
CA TRP A 117 5.01 -19.40 0.35
C TRP A 117 3.77 -19.18 1.20
N VAL A 118 3.82 -18.21 2.09
CA VAL A 118 2.65 -17.67 2.79
C VAL A 118 1.93 -16.70 1.85
N LEU A 119 0.67 -17.00 1.52
CA LEU A 119 -0.17 -16.17 0.65
C LEU A 119 -0.97 -15.13 1.45
N ALA A 120 -1.49 -15.51 2.61
CA ALA A 120 -2.33 -14.67 3.46
C ALA A 120 -2.23 -15.07 4.94
N VAL A 121 -2.32 -14.08 5.82
CA VAL A 121 -2.59 -14.26 7.25
C VAL A 121 -4.11 -14.20 7.44
N LEU A 122 -4.69 -15.29 7.93
CA LEU A 122 -6.14 -15.47 8.06
C LEU A 122 -6.63 -15.07 9.46
N GLU A 123 -5.90 -15.48 10.49
CA GLU A 123 -6.22 -15.19 11.89
C GLU A 123 -4.91 -14.95 12.66
N ARG A 124 -4.92 -14.01 13.61
CA ARG A 124 -3.76 -13.79 14.48
C ARG A 124 -3.71 -14.83 15.58
N GLY A 125 -2.49 -15.28 15.90
CA GLY A 125 -2.26 -16.17 17.03
C GLY A 125 -2.49 -15.46 18.36
N GLY A 126 -3.66 -15.65 18.96
CA GLY A 126 -3.97 -15.15 20.29
C GLY A 126 -5.37 -15.58 20.67
N ALA A 127 -5.49 -16.34 21.76
CA ALA A 127 -6.76 -16.52 22.43
C ALA A 127 -7.35 -15.13 22.70
N SER A 128 -8.66 -15.03 22.56
CA SER A 128 -9.49 -13.99 23.15
C SER A 128 -9.25 -13.95 24.67
N ASP A 129 -8.14 -13.39 25.11
CA ASP A 129 -7.93 -12.97 26.50
C ASP A 129 -8.57 -11.58 26.60
N GLU A 130 -9.84 -11.57 26.99
CA GLU A 130 -10.72 -10.40 27.20
C GLU A 130 -10.18 -9.36 28.21
N ALA A 131 -8.89 -9.44 28.61
CA ALA A 131 -8.26 -8.57 29.59
C ALA A 131 -7.04 -7.78 29.08
N ASN A 132 -6.52 -8.01 27.86
CA ASN A 132 -5.33 -7.31 27.33
C ASN A 132 -5.54 -6.66 25.93
N ASP A 133 -6.79 -6.36 25.60
CA ASP A 133 -7.31 -5.95 24.29
C ASP A 133 -6.99 -4.51 23.83
N ARG A 134 -5.84 -3.94 24.21
CA ARG A 134 -5.48 -2.57 23.76
C ARG A 134 -4.12 -2.42 23.12
N THR A 135 -3.27 -3.44 23.18
CA THR A 135 -1.90 -3.36 22.65
C THR A 135 -1.68 -4.28 21.44
N ASN A 136 -2.60 -5.21 21.15
CA ASN A 136 -2.36 -6.28 20.17
C ASN A 136 -3.04 -6.09 18.79
N ASP A 137 -3.75 -4.98 18.58
CA ASP A 137 -4.54 -4.71 17.36
C ASP A 137 -3.77 -3.98 16.25
N GLU A 138 -2.47 -3.76 16.43
CA GLU A 138 -1.67 -3.07 15.42
C GLU A 138 -1.44 -3.97 14.19
N VAL A 139 -2.13 -3.61 13.10
CA VAL A 139 -1.90 -4.17 11.76
C VAL A 139 -0.98 -3.23 10.98
N THR A 140 0.26 -3.66 10.78
CA THR A 140 1.26 -2.92 10.00
C THR A 140 1.27 -3.36 8.54
N LEU A 141 1.12 -2.41 7.63
CA LEU A 141 1.44 -2.57 6.21
C LEU A 141 2.91 -2.18 6.01
N ASP A 142 3.81 -3.17 6.03
CA ASP A 142 5.25 -2.95 5.86
C ASP A 142 5.68 -3.34 4.43
N PHE A 143 6.15 -2.32 3.69
CA PHE A 143 6.62 -2.46 2.32
C PHE A 143 8.17 -2.43 2.23
N GLY A 144 8.88 -2.32 3.36
CA GLY A 144 10.34 -2.18 3.40
C GLY A 144 10.83 -0.95 2.61
N ASP A 145 11.87 -1.14 1.81
CA ASP A 145 12.45 -0.08 0.95
C ASP A 145 11.68 0.14 -0.37
N ALA A 146 10.49 -0.46 -0.51
CA ALA A 146 9.73 -0.39 -1.76
C ALA A 146 9.08 0.99 -1.97
N HIS A 147 8.94 1.35 -3.25
CA HIS A 147 8.11 2.49 -3.64
C HIS A 147 6.63 2.09 -3.71
N VAL A 148 5.77 2.82 -2.99
CA VAL A 148 4.32 2.58 -2.96
C VAL A 148 3.59 3.74 -3.62
N ALA A 149 2.80 3.45 -4.66
CA ALA A 149 1.96 4.44 -5.34
C ALA A 149 0.48 4.06 -5.22
N LEU A 150 -0.31 4.93 -4.56
CA LEU A 150 -1.77 4.80 -4.48
C LEU A 150 -2.40 5.63 -5.60
N ARG A 151 -2.99 4.97 -6.60
CA ARG A 151 -3.71 5.61 -7.70
C ARG A 151 -5.19 5.25 -7.62
N ALA A 152 -6.03 6.23 -7.31
CA ALA A 152 -7.47 6.06 -7.24
C ALA A 152 -8.17 7.37 -7.60
N ARG A 153 -9.46 7.29 -7.94
CA ARG A 153 -10.32 8.48 -8.09
C ARG A 153 -10.50 9.21 -6.75
N ASP A 154 -10.56 8.46 -5.66
CA ASP A 154 -10.75 8.97 -4.30
C ASP A 154 -9.99 8.07 -3.29
N VAL A 155 -9.41 8.68 -2.26
CA VAL A 155 -8.76 8.00 -1.14
C VAL A 155 -9.20 8.66 0.16
N ARG A 156 -9.94 7.93 0.99
CA ARG A 156 -10.33 8.37 2.34
C ARG A 156 -9.52 7.63 3.39
N VAL A 157 -8.79 8.39 4.21
CA VAL A 157 -8.12 7.87 5.42
C VAL A 157 -8.82 8.48 6.62
N GLU A 158 -9.38 7.63 7.48
CA GLU A 158 -10.07 8.03 8.70
C GLU A 158 -9.35 7.43 9.90
N ALA A 159 -8.92 8.28 10.84
CA ALA A 159 -8.33 7.87 12.10
C ALA A 159 -9.15 8.46 13.24
N ARG A 160 -9.60 7.62 14.18
CA ARG A 160 -10.40 8.06 15.33
C ARG A 160 -9.62 8.91 16.30
N ASP A 161 -8.39 8.46 16.61
CA ASP A 161 -7.56 9.11 17.63
C ASP A 161 -6.45 9.96 17.00
N ARG A 162 -5.68 9.40 16.06
CA ARG A 162 -4.51 10.06 15.49
C ARG A 162 -4.16 9.56 14.09
N LEU A 163 -3.90 10.51 13.19
CA LEU A 163 -3.19 10.28 11.93
C LEU A 163 -1.80 10.94 12.03
N SER A 164 -0.73 10.15 11.96
CA SER A 164 0.66 10.65 11.86
C SER A 164 1.17 10.44 10.44
N LEU A 165 1.81 11.45 9.86
CA LEU A 165 2.47 11.39 8.57
C LEU A 165 3.92 11.85 8.76
N GLU A 166 4.83 10.89 8.78
CA GLU A 166 6.26 11.14 8.96
C GLU A 166 6.95 10.92 7.62
N ALA A 167 7.57 11.98 7.11
CA ALA A 167 8.31 11.94 5.86
C ALA A 167 9.41 13.00 5.89
N ALA A 168 10.52 12.71 5.22
CA ALA A 168 11.53 13.74 4.95
C ALA A 168 10.95 14.88 4.10
N GLN A 169 9.99 14.56 3.23
CA GLN A 169 9.29 15.50 2.37
C GLN A 169 7.82 15.12 2.24
N LEU A 170 6.92 16.08 2.49
CA LEU A 170 5.49 15.95 2.28
C LEU A 170 5.02 17.10 1.38
N ALA A 171 4.54 16.77 0.18
CA ALA A 171 3.99 17.75 -0.76
C ALA A 171 2.48 17.51 -0.93
N SER A 172 1.69 18.57 -0.79
CA SER A 172 0.23 18.53 -0.99
C SER A 172 -0.19 19.52 -2.09
N ARG A 173 -0.95 19.05 -3.07
CA ARG A 173 -1.55 19.86 -4.13
C ARG A 173 -3.07 19.76 -4.01
N ALA A 174 -3.62 20.45 -3.02
CA ALA A 174 -5.04 20.49 -2.75
C ALA A 174 -5.64 21.87 -3.05
N GLN A 175 -6.87 21.91 -3.56
CA GLN A 175 -7.62 23.17 -3.67
C GLN A 175 -8.02 23.71 -2.29
N VAL A 176 -8.29 22.83 -1.32
CA VAL A 176 -8.72 23.21 0.03
C VAL A 176 -8.07 22.28 1.05
N VAL A 177 -7.55 22.87 2.14
CA VAL A 177 -7.15 22.16 3.36
C VAL A 177 -7.91 22.80 4.52
N THR A 178 -8.80 22.04 5.16
CA THR A 178 -9.58 22.51 6.32
C THR A 178 -9.02 21.88 7.58
N GLN A 179 -8.73 22.69 8.59
CA GLN A 179 -8.31 22.23 9.92
C GLN A 179 -9.26 22.81 10.97
N ALA A 180 -10.10 21.96 11.56
CA ALA A 180 -10.86 22.28 12.77
C ALA A 180 -10.12 21.64 13.95
N ALA A 181 -9.26 22.40 14.63
CA ALA A 181 -8.45 21.93 15.74
C ALA A 181 -8.54 22.90 16.91
N ALA A 182 -8.52 22.37 18.14
CA ALA A 182 -8.41 23.19 19.35
C ALA A 182 -7.07 23.93 19.41
N GLU A 183 -6.00 23.29 18.91
CA GLU A 183 -4.66 23.85 18.86
C GLU A 183 -3.96 23.47 17.55
N ARG A 184 -3.25 24.43 16.96
CA ARG A 184 -2.29 24.20 15.86
C ARG A 184 -0.94 24.73 16.31
N GLN A 185 0.04 23.84 16.40
CA GLN A 185 1.43 24.20 16.67
C GLN A 185 2.27 23.83 15.44
N THR A 186 2.93 24.82 14.86
CA THR A 186 3.86 24.63 13.73
C THR A 186 5.24 25.07 14.17
N HIS A 187 6.18 24.12 14.23
CA HIS A 187 7.59 24.42 14.46
C HIS A 187 8.32 24.35 13.11
N VAL A 188 8.93 25.47 12.71
CA VAL A 188 9.67 25.57 11.45
C VAL A 188 11.09 25.96 11.77
N SER A 189 12.04 25.09 11.47
CA SER A 189 13.47 25.34 11.68
C SER A 189 14.08 26.22 10.59
N GLY A 190 13.47 26.23 9.40
CA GLY A 190 13.86 27.04 8.24
C GLY A 190 12.87 28.18 7.97
N THR A 191 12.40 28.25 6.73
CA THR A 191 11.49 29.31 6.27
C THR A 191 10.08 28.77 6.13
N ASP A 192 9.12 29.42 6.78
CA ASP A 192 7.71 29.31 6.44
C ASP A 192 7.35 30.44 5.47
N ALA A 193 6.99 30.10 4.23
CA ALA A 193 6.63 31.05 3.19
C ALA A 193 5.21 30.75 2.70
N THR A 194 4.31 31.71 2.87
CA THR A 194 2.94 31.64 2.37
C THR A 194 2.75 32.70 1.29
N HIS A 195 2.37 32.28 0.08
CA HIS A 195 1.94 33.17 -1.00
C HIS A 195 0.43 33.01 -1.20
N ALA A 196 -0.35 33.97 -0.71
CA ALA A 196 -1.80 33.93 -0.75
C ALA A 196 -2.36 35.23 -1.31
N GLY A 197 -3.44 35.15 -2.10
CA GLY A 197 -4.14 36.34 -2.58
C GLY A 197 -4.83 37.12 -1.45
N SER A 198 -5.28 36.41 -0.41
CA SER A 198 -5.78 37.00 0.83
C SER A 198 -5.42 36.10 2.00
N THR A 199 -5.13 36.70 3.15
CA THR A 199 -4.93 36.00 4.41
C THR A 199 -5.69 36.76 5.48
N VAL A 200 -6.54 36.05 6.22
CA VAL A 200 -7.32 36.61 7.33
C VAL A 200 -6.93 35.83 8.58
N VAL A 201 -6.39 36.55 9.57
CA VAL A 201 -6.08 35.99 10.89
C VAL A 201 -7.02 36.62 11.89
N HIS A 202 -7.87 35.81 12.50
CA HIS A 202 -8.76 36.24 13.58
C HIS A 202 -8.28 35.63 14.89
N THR A 203 -7.97 36.47 15.87
CA THR A 203 -7.55 36.06 17.20
C THR A 203 -8.45 36.71 18.24
N GLU A 204 -9.08 35.90 19.10
CA GLU A 204 -10.02 36.40 20.10
C GLU A 204 -9.33 37.11 21.28
N ARG A 205 -8.15 36.61 21.69
CA ARG A 205 -7.48 37.06 22.91
C ARG A 205 -6.18 37.80 22.66
N HIS A 206 -5.25 37.17 21.94
CA HIS A 206 -3.90 37.70 21.79
C HIS A 206 -3.24 37.16 20.51
N MET A 207 -2.56 38.04 19.79
CA MET A 207 -1.66 37.71 18.70
C MET A 207 -0.30 38.33 19.01
N ALA A 208 0.75 37.52 19.06
CA ALA A 208 2.13 38.01 19.14
C ALA A 208 2.91 37.58 17.89
N MET A 209 3.69 38.52 17.35
CA MET A 209 4.65 38.28 16.29
C MET A 209 6.03 38.68 16.82
N HIS A 210 6.91 37.71 17.00
CA HIS A 210 8.29 37.94 17.40
C HIS A 210 9.22 37.58 16.25
N ALA A 211 10.05 38.53 15.83
CA ALA A 211 11.05 38.34 14.78
C ALA A 211 12.28 39.18 15.07
N LYS A 212 13.46 38.77 14.56
CA LYS A 212 14.67 39.60 14.59
C LYS A 212 14.54 40.85 13.73
N SER A 213 13.75 40.76 12.67
CA SER A 213 13.38 41.86 11.78
C SER A 213 12.03 41.54 11.16
N ALA A 214 11.17 42.54 11.02
CA ALA A 214 9.86 42.42 10.40
C ALA A 214 9.64 43.60 9.45
N ALA A 215 9.15 43.32 8.24
CA ALA A 215 8.75 44.33 7.28
C ALA A 215 7.27 44.10 6.93
N VAL A 216 6.44 45.10 7.21
CA VAL A 216 5.03 45.12 6.84
C VAL A 216 4.84 46.25 5.84
N THR A 217 4.41 45.91 4.63
CA THR A 217 4.20 46.86 3.55
C THR A 217 2.77 46.77 3.06
N ALA A 218 2.19 47.91 2.67
CA ALA A 218 0.88 47.98 2.03
C ALA A 218 0.93 49.05 0.95
N ALA A 219 0.41 48.72 -0.24
CA ALA A 219 0.35 49.68 -1.34
C ALA A 219 -0.68 50.79 -1.12
N SER A 220 -1.77 50.48 -0.39
CA SER A 220 -2.90 51.41 -0.23
C SER A 220 -3.17 51.79 1.22
N LEU A 221 -3.27 50.82 2.13
CA LEU A 221 -3.61 51.08 3.53
C LEU A 221 -3.00 50.03 4.45
N LEU A 222 -2.28 50.50 5.46
CA LEU A 222 -2.02 49.76 6.69
C LEU A 222 -2.81 50.44 7.80
N LYS A 223 -3.69 49.70 8.48
CA LYS A 223 -4.51 50.22 9.56
C LYS A 223 -4.20 49.44 10.85
N ILE A 224 -3.85 50.18 11.90
CA ILE A 224 -3.58 49.65 13.24
C ILE A 224 -4.42 50.47 14.21
N ASP A 225 -5.42 49.83 14.80
CA ASP A 225 -6.26 50.42 15.85
C ASP A 225 -5.88 49.80 17.19
N ALA A 226 -5.58 50.62 18.18
CA ALA A 226 -5.31 50.16 19.54
C ALA A 226 -5.64 51.26 20.55
N GLY A 227 -5.91 50.87 21.80
CA GLY A 227 -5.99 51.83 22.91
C GLY A 227 -4.63 52.50 23.19
N GLN A 228 -3.54 51.76 22.98
CA GLN A 228 -2.16 52.26 23.07
C GLN A 228 -1.28 51.57 22.04
N ILE A 229 -0.41 52.34 21.40
CA ILE A 229 0.67 51.84 20.54
C ILE A 229 1.99 52.33 21.16
N HIS A 230 2.87 51.38 21.47
CA HIS A 230 4.24 51.70 21.89
C HIS A 230 5.20 51.31 20.77
N MET A 231 6.02 52.25 20.32
CA MET A 231 6.95 52.09 19.22
C MET A 231 8.26 52.76 19.63
N GLY A 232 9.33 51.97 19.77
CA GLY A 232 10.61 52.40 20.32
C GLY A 232 11.71 51.38 20.09
#